data_AF-M7YE43-F1
#
_entry.id   AF-M7YE43-F1
#
_cell.length_a   1.000
_cell.length_b   1.000
_cell.length_c   1.000
_cell.angle_alpha   90.00
_cell.angle_beta   90.00
_cell.angle_gamma   90.00
#
_symmetry.space_group_name_H-M   'P 1'
#
loop_
_entity.id
_entity.type
_entity.pdbx_description
1 polymer ?
#
loop_
_entity_poly.entity_id
_entity_poly.type
_entity_poly.pdbx_seq_one_letter_code
_entity_poly.pdbx_strand_id
1 'polypeptide(L)'
;MDTVWENKRFFTDNDNLFEEEDDDDYHEDGGCGVNCDEEHTAPEADDKWDRESFVKLLARAPLGDARLFAQLAFLCNMAYVIPEIKGSDSVASWQANLLFEPTAFEDTGVLVHRGIYEAAKGIYEQLMPEIVEHLRAHKDGARLRFTGHSLGGSLALLVSLMLVARGVVGPESLLPVVTFGAPSVFCGGQRVLEALGVGEDHVRAVAMHRDIVPRAFSCRYPGHAVAVLKRLNGALRTHPCLNSQKVLYTPMGTTYILQPDGKASPHHPFLPEGAALFRVANPEERAEPSGSGRAVVASALRAFLNSPHPLETLSDLSAYGSEGAILRDHESGNYFRALYALTKV
;
A
#
# COMPACT_ATOMS: atom_id res chain seq x y z
N MET A 1 -44.43 -12.77 15.84
CA MET A 1 -43.56 -13.78 16.46
C MET A 1 -42.88 -14.51 15.33
N ASP A 2 -41.56 -14.44 15.37
CA ASP A 2 -40.57 -15.27 14.68
C ASP A 2 -40.62 -15.37 13.14
N THR A 3 -39.72 -14.62 12.50
CA THR A 3 -39.01 -15.12 11.33
C THR A 3 -37.53 -14.81 11.44
N VAL A 4 -36.78 -15.91 11.55
CA VAL A 4 -35.33 -16.06 11.56
C VAL A 4 -34.76 -15.53 10.24
N TRP A 5 -33.82 -14.58 10.30
CA TRP A 5 -33.01 -14.20 9.15
C TRP A 5 -31.74 -15.06 9.13
N GLU A 6 -31.71 -16.00 8.20
CA GLU A 6 -30.52 -16.79 7.86
C GLU A 6 -29.44 -15.88 7.26
N ASN A 7 -28.26 -15.90 7.88
CA ASN A 7 -27.02 -15.40 7.30
C ASN A 7 -26.70 -16.20 6.03
N LYS A 8 -26.90 -15.62 4.85
CA LYS A 8 -26.22 -16.08 3.63
C LYS A 8 -24.99 -15.22 3.36
N ARG A 9 -23.83 -15.78 3.73
CA ARG A 9 -22.54 -15.48 3.11
C ARG A 9 -22.66 -15.85 1.63
N PHE A 10 -22.35 -14.93 0.73
CA PHE A 10 -22.20 -15.21 -0.70
C PHE A 10 -20.75 -14.91 -1.11
N PHE A 11 -19.91 -15.95 -1.05
CA PHE A 11 -19.08 -16.31 -2.20
C PHE A 11 -19.90 -17.40 -2.91
N THR A 12 -20.31 -17.17 -4.15
CA THR A 12 -20.82 -18.24 -5.02
C THR A 12 -20.11 -18.14 -6.35
N ASP A 13 -19.48 -19.26 -6.68
CA ASP A 13 -19.07 -19.64 -8.02
C ASP A 13 -20.27 -19.69 -8.99
N ASN A 14 -19.92 -19.56 -10.26
CA ASN A 14 -20.64 -19.90 -11.50
C ASN A 14 -21.78 -18.99 -11.98
N ASP A 15 -21.64 -18.51 -13.23
CA ASP A 15 -22.26 -19.20 -14.37
C ASP A 15 -21.58 -18.81 -15.71
N ASN A 16 -21.16 -19.86 -16.43
CA ASN A 16 -21.04 -20.03 -17.89
C ASN A 16 -21.22 -18.80 -18.80
N LEU A 17 -20.11 -18.33 -19.38
CA LEU A 17 -20.09 -17.56 -20.63
C LEU A 17 -18.88 -17.98 -21.49
N PHE A 18 -18.91 -19.21 -21.99
CA PHE A 18 -18.21 -19.59 -23.21
C PHE A 18 -19.11 -20.56 -23.96
N GLU A 19 -19.90 -20.03 -24.88
CA GLU A 19 -20.47 -20.84 -25.96
C GLU A 19 -19.29 -21.30 -26.83
N GLU A 20 -19.22 -22.61 -27.03
CA GLU A 20 -18.33 -23.25 -27.98
C GLU A 20 -18.72 -22.81 -29.40
N GLU A 21 -17.84 -22.08 -30.07
CA GLU A 21 -17.78 -22.07 -31.52
C GLU A 21 -16.41 -22.63 -31.91
N ASP A 22 -16.42 -23.90 -32.28
CA ASP A 22 -15.39 -24.54 -33.09
C ASP A 22 -15.32 -23.81 -34.43
N ASP A 23 -14.14 -23.32 -34.81
CA ASP A 23 -13.73 -23.28 -36.20
C ASP A 23 -12.20 -23.31 -36.30
N ASP A 24 -11.77 -24.29 -37.09
CA ASP A 24 -10.42 -24.74 -37.39
C ASP A 24 -9.54 -23.67 -38.06
N ASP A 25 -8.22 -23.67 -37.78
CA ASP A 25 -7.16 -23.99 -38.75
C ASP A 25 -5.77 -23.64 -38.18
N TYR A 26 -5.06 -24.66 -37.68
CA TYR A 26 -3.66 -24.53 -37.26
C TYR A 26 -2.75 -24.72 -38.47
N HIS A 27 -2.30 -23.61 -39.07
CA HIS A 27 -1.12 -23.62 -39.92
C HIS A 27 0.15 -23.51 -39.07
N GLU A 28 0.91 -24.62 -39.03
CA GLU A 28 2.33 -24.64 -38.70
C GLU A 28 3.10 -23.72 -39.64
N ASP A 29 3.87 -22.78 -39.08
CA ASP A 29 5.06 -22.28 -39.77
C ASP A 29 6.17 -21.91 -38.78
N GLY A 30 7.19 -22.77 -38.78
CA GLY A 30 8.59 -22.40 -38.98
C GLY A 30 9.16 -21.18 -38.24
N GLY A 31 9.79 -21.47 -37.10
CA GLY A 31 11.16 -21.07 -36.75
C GLY A 31 11.61 -19.59 -36.88
N CYS A 32 12.04 -19.02 -35.74
CA CYS A 32 13.33 -18.34 -35.68
C CYS A 32 13.84 -18.31 -34.24
N GLY A 33 14.95 -19.01 -33.97
CA GLY A 33 15.65 -18.95 -32.71
C GLY A 33 16.23 -17.56 -32.50
N VAL A 34 15.68 -16.84 -31.51
CA VAL A 34 16.28 -15.60 -31.02
C VAL A 34 17.29 -15.95 -29.94
N ASN A 35 18.56 -15.81 -30.28
CA ASN A 35 19.64 -15.73 -29.28
C ASN A 35 19.30 -14.60 -28.32
N CYS A 36 19.13 -14.95 -27.05
CA CYS A 36 19.08 -13.97 -25.97
C CYS A 36 20.53 -13.52 -25.75
N ASP A 37 20.91 -12.39 -26.35
CA ASP A 37 22.14 -11.70 -25.97
C ASP A 37 22.05 -11.37 -24.48
N GLU A 38 22.90 -12.00 -23.69
CA GLU A 38 23.07 -11.75 -22.26
C GLU A 38 23.65 -10.34 -22.09
N GLU A 39 22.75 -9.36 -21.99
CA GLU A 39 23.11 -8.00 -21.60
C GLU A 39 23.65 -8.05 -20.16
N HIS A 40 24.97 -7.93 -20.01
CA HIS A 40 25.68 -7.91 -18.74
C HIS A 40 25.15 -6.81 -17.82
N THR A 41 24.16 -7.14 -16.98
CA THR A 41 23.77 -6.32 -15.84
C THR A 41 24.81 -6.49 -14.73
N ALA A 42 25.32 -5.37 -14.25
CA ALA A 42 26.21 -5.28 -13.09
C ALA A 42 25.71 -6.15 -11.91
N PRO A 43 26.62 -6.71 -11.08
CA PRO A 43 26.27 -7.65 -10.03
C PRO A 43 25.26 -7.02 -9.06
N GLU A 44 24.17 -7.75 -8.85
CA GLU A 44 23.03 -7.37 -8.04
C GLU A 44 23.45 -7.15 -6.59
N ALA A 45 23.23 -5.95 -6.06
CA ALA A 45 23.21 -5.75 -4.63
C ALA A 45 21.90 -6.38 -4.11
N ASP A 46 21.95 -7.68 -3.79
CA ASP A 46 21.05 -8.22 -2.81
C ASP A 46 21.25 -7.40 -1.53
N ASP A 47 20.23 -6.63 -1.16
CA ASP A 47 20.18 -5.90 0.09
C ASP A 47 20.19 -6.94 1.22
N LYS A 48 21.37 -7.47 1.54
CA LYS A 48 21.55 -8.56 2.50
C LYS A 48 21.42 -7.98 3.90
N TRP A 49 20.21 -8.00 4.43
CA TRP A 49 19.89 -7.58 5.78
C TRP A 49 19.80 -8.78 6.72
N ASP A 50 20.42 -8.67 7.88
CA ASP A 50 20.24 -9.58 9.00
C ASP A 50 19.28 -8.98 10.05
N ARG A 51 18.77 -9.84 10.93
CA ARG A 51 17.84 -9.44 12.01
C ARG A 51 18.46 -8.42 12.96
N GLU A 52 19.73 -8.55 13.32
CA GLU A 52 20.41 -7.68 14.29
C GLU A 52 20.56 -6.26 13.74
N SER A 53 20.89 -6.14 12.46
CA SER A 53 20.99 -4.86 11.74
C SER A 53 19.62 -4.22 11.55
N PHE A 54 18.60 -4.99 11.18
CA PHE A 54 17.24 -4.46 10.97
C PHE A 54 16.63 -3.92 12.27
N VAL A 55 16.79 -4.63 13.40
CA VAL A 55 16.24 -4.22 14.70
C VAL A 55 16.79 -2.88 15.17
N LYS A 56 18.01 -2.49 14.77
CA LYS A 56 18.58 -1.17 15.09
C LYS A 56 17.78 -0.02 14.48
N LEU A 57 17.04 -0.26 13.40
CA LEU A 57 16.17 0.74 12.74
C LEU A 57 14.75 0.79 13.34
N LEU A 58 14.47 -0.04 14.36
CA LEU A 58 13.14 -0.12 14.97
C LEU A 58 13.12 0.60 16.31
N ALA A 59 12.21 1.56 16.43
CA ALA A 59 11.81 2.12 17.71
C ALA A 59 10.39 1.66 18.06
N ARG A 60 10.12 1.29 19.30
CA ARG A 60 8.72 1.08 19.72
C ARG A 60 7.95 2.40 19.57
N ALA A 61 6.79 2.32 18.92
CA ALA A 61 5.93 3.49 18.73
C ALA A 61 5.41 3.98 20.09
N PRO A 62 5.23 5.30 20.26
CA PRO A 62 4.59 5.85 21.46
C PRO A 62 3.19 5.27 21.68
N LEU A 63 2.80 5.08 22.94
CA LEU A 63 1.45 4.59 23.28
C LEU A 63 0.34 5.51 22.74
N GLY A 64 0.61 6.81 22.63
CA GLY A 64 -0.30 7.78 22.01
C GLY A 64 -0.56 7.49 20.53
N ASP A 65 0.48 7.12 19.77
CA ASP A 65 0.35 6.71 18.37
C ASP A 65 -0.46 5.41 18.27
N ALA A 66 -0.17 4.41 19.11
CA ALA A 66 -0.91 3.15 19.13
C ALA A 66 -2.41 3.36 19.42
N ARG A 67 -2.76 4.24 20.36
CA ARG A 67 -4.15 4.61 20.68
C ARG A 67 -4.83 5.33 19.52
N LEU A 68 -4.17 6.30 18.91
CA LEU A 68 -4.70 7.00 17.74
C LEU A 68 -4.94 6.03 16.58
N PHE A 69 -3.95 5.18 16.28
CA PHE A 69 -4.06 4.21 15.19
C PHE A 69 -5.15 3.18 15.45
N ALA A 70 -5.36 2.74 16.69
CA ALA A 70 -6.48 1.86 17.03
C ALA A 70 -7.84 2.54 16.75
N GLN A 71 -8.00 3.82 17.09
CA GLN A 71 -9.24 4.56 16.79
C GLN A 71 -9.47 4.71 15.28
N LEU A 72 -8.43 5.05 14.52
CA LEU A 72 -8.54 5.21 13.06
C LEU A 72 -8.78 3.87 12.37
N ALA A 73 -8.10 2.81 12.79
CA ALA A 73 -8.33 1.44 12.28
C ALA A 73 -9.76 0.96 12.59
N PHE A 74 -10.32 1.31 13.76
CA PHE A 74 -11.70 1.05 14.09
C PHE A 74 -12.66 1.73 13.10
N LEU A 75 -12.46 3.03 12.81
CA LEU A 75 -13.27 3.75 11.83
C LEU A 75 -13.18 3.12 10.43
N CYS A 76 -11.97 2.74 9.99
CA CYS A 76 -11.78 2.02 8.73
C CYS A 76 -12.54 0.68 8.72
N ASN A 77 -12.50 -0.09 9.82
CA ASN A 77 -13.24 -1.34 9.94
C ASN A 77 -14.76 -1.10 9.89
N MET A 78 -15.27 -0.07 10.57
CA MET A 78 -16.70 0.27 10.55
C MET A 78 -17.20 0.63 9.15
N ALA A 79 -16.37 1.27 8.33
CA ALA A 79 -16.72 1.59 6.95
C ALA A 79 -16.98 0.35 6.07
N TYR A 80 -16.41 -0.82 6.42
CA TYR A 80 -16.71 -2.09 5.75
C TYR A 80 -17.96 -2.79 6.31
N VAL A 81 -18.29 -2.53 7.58
CA VAL A 81 -19.39 -3.21 8.29
C VAL A 81 -20.73 -2.51 8.06
N ILE A 82 -20.74 -1.19 7.92
CA ILE A 82 -21.97 -0.39 7.73
C ILE A 82 -22.29 -0.32 6.22
N PRO A 83 -23.35 -0.99 5.74
CA PRO A 83 -23.69 -1.04 4.31
C PRO A 83 -23.93 0.34 3.68
N GLU A 84 -24.47 1.29 4.45
CA GLU A 84 -24.74 2.66 4.02
C GLU A 84 -23.47 3.47 3.79
N ILE A 85 -22.37 3.14 4.47
CA ILE A 85 -21.06 3.77 4.26
C ILE A 85 -20.35 3.12 3.06
N LYS A 86 -20.63 1.85 2.78
CA LYS A 86 -19.97 1.07 1.72
C LYS A 86 -20.26 1.60 0.31
N GLY A 87 -21.22 2.51 0.12
CA GLY A 87 -21.43 3.26 -1.12
C GLY A 87 -21.41 2.37 -2.37
N SER A 88 -22.55 1.75 -2.66
CA SER A 88 -22.79 0.84 -3.78
C SER A 88 -22.14 1.26 -5.11
N ASP A 89 -21.61 0.26 -5.82
CA ASP A 89 -21.24 0.20 -7.25
C ASP A 89 -20.07 1.04 -7.78
N SER A 90 -19.69 2.15 -7.15
CA SER A 90 -18.61 3.01 -7.69
C SER A 90 -17.19 2.45 -7.47
N VAL A 91 -16.87 1.97 -6.27
CA VAL A 91 -15.50 1.48 -5.93
C VAL A 91 -15.16 0.18 -6.66
N ALA A 92 -16.15 -0.66 -6.95
CA ALA A 92 -15.98 -1.91 -7.69
C ALA A 92 -15.59 -1.69 -9.17
N SER A 93 -16.09 -0.62 -9.82
CA SER A 93 -15.70 -0.31 -11.20
C SER A 93 -14.26 0.23 -11.29
N TRP A 94 -13.78 0.94 -10.27
CA TRP A 94 -12.38 1.40 -10.19
C TRP A 94 -11.41 0.25 -9.88
N GLN A 95 -11.83 -0.76 -9.11
CA GLN A 95 -11.05 -1.99 -8.87
C GLN A 95 -10.82 -2.78 -10.17
N ALA A 96 -11.76 -2.72 -11.12
CA ALA A 96 -11.62 -3.38 -12.43
C ALA A 96 -10.62 -2.67 -13.38
N ASN A 97 -10.31 -1.39 -13.15
CA ASN A 97 -9.45 -0.55 -14.00
C ASN A 97 -8.04 -0.31 -13.42
N LEU A 98 -7.51 -1.27 -12.64
CA LEU A 98 -6.13 -1.25 -12.14
C LEU A 98 -5.11 -1.51 -13.27
N LEU A 99 -5.05 -0.59 -14.23
CA LEU A 99 -3.97 -0.51 -15.18
C LEU A 99 -2.70 -0.11 -14.42
N PHE A 100 -1.66 -0.94 -14.50
CA PHE A 100 -0.33 -0.71 -13.93
C PHE A 100 0.41 0.50 -14.55
N GLU A 101 -0.28 1.33 -15.32
CA GLU A 101 0.30 2.48 -16.02
C GLU A 101 0.70 3.57 -15.01
N PRO A 102 1.95 4.05 -15.06
CA PRO A 102 2.35 5.23 -14.33
C PRO A 102 1.81 6.49 -15.03
N THR A 103 1.52 7.54 -14.27
CA THR A 103 1.24 8.90 -14.78
C THR A 103 1.88 9.94 -13.87
N ALA A 104 2.05 11.17 -14.34
CA ALA A 104 2.56 12.24 -13.49
C ALA A 104 1.50 12.68 -12.46
N PHE A 105 1.93 12.88 -11.21
CA PHE A 105 1.07 13.41 -10.15
C PHE A 105 1.14 14.92 -10.10
N GLU A 106 0.02 15.58 -10.45
CA GLU A 106 -0.08 17.04 -10.53
C GLU A 106 1.16 17.63 -11.24
N ASP A 107 1.65 18.80 -10.84
CA ASP A 107 2.83 19.44 -11.45
C ASP A 107 4.17 19.03 -10.81
N THR A 108 4.22 17.88 -10.13
CA THR A 108 5.43 17.43 -9.39
C THR A 108 6.45 16.71 -10.26
N GLY A 109 6.03 16.21 -11.43
CA GLY A 109 6.85 15.34 -12.29
C GLY A 109 7.19 13.98 -11.66
N VAL A 110 6.55 13.60 -10.55
CA VAL A 110 6.72 12.29 -9.91
C VAL A 110 5.65 11.34 -10.43
N LEU A 111 6.03 10.09 -10.72
CA LEU A 111 5.11 9.08 -11.23
C LEU A 111 4.27 8.49 -10.09
N VAL A 112 2.97 8.38 -10.35
CA VAL A 112 1.95 7.75 -9.51
C VAL A 112 1.20 6.67 -10.29
N HIS A 113 0.65 5.69 -9.59
CA HIS A 113 -0.25 4.70 -10.18
C HIS A 113 -1.49 5.36 -10.80
N ARG A 114 -1.66 5.26 -12.13
CA ARG A 114 -2.74 5.94 -12.86
C ARG A 114 -4.14 5.55 -12.38
N GLY A 115 -4.45 4.26 -12.32
CA GLY A 115 -5.79 3.81 -11.90
C GLY A 115 -6.21 4.34 -10.52
N ILE A 116 -5.30 4.27 -9.53
CA ILE A 116 -5.56 4.78 -8.17
C ILE A 116 -5.67 6.31 -8.18
N TYR A 117 -4.86 7.01 -8.98
CA TYR A 117 -4.94 8.46 -9.08
C TYR A 117 -6.22 8.95 -9.75
N GLU A 118 -6.69 8.30 -10.82
CA GLU A 118 -7.98 8.63 -11.43
C GLU A 118 -9.14 8.37 -10.47
N ALA A 119 -9.11 7.25 -9.73
CA ALA A 119 -10.08 7.01 -8.66
C ALA A 119 -10.02 8.09 -7.57
N ALA A 120 -8.82 8.54 -7.18
CA ALA A 120 -8.65 9.62 -6.21
C ALA A 120 -9.20 10.97 -6.72
N LYS A 121 -9.11 11.27 -8.02
CA LYS A 121 -9.76 12.44 -8.62
C LYS A 121 -11.29 12.39 -8.47
N GLY A 122 -11.89 11.24 -8.74
CA GLY A 122 -13.33 11.05 -8.54
C GLY A 122 -13.76 11.24 -7.07
N ILE A 123 -13.02 10.64 -6.13
CA ILE A 123 -13.30 10.82 -4.69
C ILE A 123 -13.06 12.26 -4.24
N TYR A 124 -12.00 12.91 -4.75
CA TYR A 124 -11.71 14.31 -4.47
C TYR A 124 -12.92 15.19 -4.83
N GLU A 125 -13.45 15.06 -6.05
CA GLU A 125 -14.60 15.83 -6.52
C GLU A 125 -15.84 15.61 -5.64
N GLN A 126 -16.07 14.36 -5.22
CA GLN A 126 -17.18 14.01 -4.33
C GLN A 126 -17.05 14.64 -2.94
N LEU A 127 -15.84 14.77 -2.39
CA LEU A 127 -15.59 15.30 -1.05
C LEU A 127 -15.48 16.84 -1.00
N MET A 128 -15.30 17.49 -2.15
CA MET A 128 -15.08 18.94 -2.20
C MET A 128 -16.21 19.77 -1.54
N PRO A 129 -17.50 19.46 -1.72
CA PRO A 129 -18.58 20.21 -1.07
C PRO A 129 -18.46 20.24 0.46
N GLU A 130 -18.21 19.08 1.06
CA GLU A 130 -18.07 18.89 2.51
C GLU A 130 -16.80 19.54 3.04
N ILE A 131 -15.70 19.45 2.28
CA ILE A 131 -14.44 20.11 2.61
C ILE A 131 -14.63 21.63 2.63
N VAL A 132 -15.22 22.19 1.57
CA VAL A 132 -15.45 23.63 1.48
C VAL A 132 -16.36 24.12 2.60
N GLU A 133 -17.42 23.38 2.91
CA GLU A 133 -18.32 23.72 4.02
C GLU A 133 -17.59 23.67 5.38
N HIS A 134 -16.78 22.63 5.62
CA HIS A 134 -15.97 22.52 6.83
C HIS A 134 -14.98 23.70 6.97
N LEU A 135 -14.29 24.05 5.89
CA LEU A 135 -13.36 25.19 5.84
C LEU A 135 -14.07 26.51 6.13
N ARG A 136 -15.28 26.73 5.59
CA ARG A 136 -16.07 27.93 5.89
C ARG A 136 -16.50 28.00 7.35
N ALA A 137 -16.97 26.88 7.91
CA ALA A 137 -17.46 26.82 9.28
C ALA A 137 -16.35 27.05 10.31
N HIS A 138 -15.12 26.59 10.04
CA HIS A 138 -14.02 26.58 11.01
C HIS A 138 -12.88 27.58 10.70
N LYS A 139 -12.87 28.18 9.52
CA LYS A 139 -11.87 29.18 9.08
C LYS A 139 -10.44 28.71 9.35
N ASP A 140 -9.60 29.55 9.96
CA ASP A 140 -8.20 29.28 10.27
C ASP A 140 -7.99 28.09 11.24
N GLY A 141 -9.05 27.70 11.96
CA GLY A 141 -9.06 26.55 12.86
C GLY A 141 -9.42 25.22 12.20
N ALA A 142 -9.79 25.22 10.91
CA ALA A 142 -10.15 24.00 10.21
C ALA A 142 -8.96 23.02 10.17
N ARG A 143 -9.25 21.74 10.41
CA ARG A 143 -8.26 20.67 10.37
C ARG A 143 -8.86 19.44 9.71
N LEU A 144 -8.22 18.96 8.66
CA LEU A 144 -8.64 17.78 7.92
C LEU A 144 -7.70 16.61 8.21
N ARG A 145 -8.26 15.42 8.47
CA ARG A 145 -7.49 14.17 8.56
C ARG A 145 -8.10 13.17 7.59
N PHE A 146 -7.23 12.55 6.80
CA PHE A 146 -7.61 11.44 5.93
C PHE A 146 -7.02 10.15 6.49
N THR A 147 -7.79 9.08 6.40
CA THR A 147 -7.36 7.73 6.80
C THR A 147 -8.03 6.71 5.90
N GLY A 148 -7.40 5.56 5.73
CA GLY A 148 -7.99 4.49 4.95
C GLY A 148 -7.25 3.18 5.07
N HIS A 149 -7.96 2.11 4.78
CA HIS A 149 -7.45 0.75 4.74
C HIS A 149 -7.29 0.28 3.29
N SER A 150 -6.29 -0.55 3.00
CA SER A 150 -6.04 -1.12 1.67
C SER A 150 -5.97 -0.02 0.60
N LEU A 151 -6.67 -0.20 -0.53
CA LEU A 151 -6.83 0.82 -1.58
C LEU A 151 -7.32 2.17 -1.03
N GLY A 152 -8.25 2.15 -0.07
CA GLY A 152 -8.78 3.37 0.57
C GLY A 152 -7.70 4.20 1.27
N GLY A 153 -6.64 3.56 1.79
CA GLY A 153 -5.50 4.27 2.35
C GLY A 153 -4.68 5.01 1.30
N SER A 154 -4.51 4.42 0.11
CA SER A 154 -3.86 5.10 -1.03
C SER A 154 -4.70 6.27 -1.53
N LEU A 155 -6.03 6.11 -1.61
CA LEU A 155 -6.94 7.19 -1.99
C LEU A 155 -6.89 8.34 -0.98
N ALA A 156 -6.93 8.04 0.33
CA ALA A 156 -6.82 9.01 1.40
C ALA A 156 -5.51 9.84 1.30
N LEU A 157 -4.39 9.18 1.00
CA LEU A 157 -3.11 9.83 0.75
C LEU A 157 -3.19 10.78 -0.45
N LEU A 158 -3.67 10.30 -1.60
CA LEU A 158 -3.72 11.11 -2.82
C LEU A 158 -4.64 12.31 -2.66
N VAL A 159 -5.85 12.15 -2.11
CA VAL A 159 -6.78 13.26 -1.84
C VAL A 159 -6.14 14.30 -0.92
N SER A 160 -5.46 13.86 0.15
CA SER A 160 -4.75 14.77 1.04
C SER A 160 -3.67 15.58 0.32
N LEU A 161 -2.85 14.95 -0.52
CA LEU A 161 -1.79 15.64 -1.25
C LEU A 161 -2.36 16.54 -2.37
N MET A 162 -3.45 16.14 -3.01
CA MET A 162 -4.15 16.94 -4.03
C MET A 162 -4.69 18.25 -3.45
N LEU A 163 -5.22 18.25 -2.22
CA LEU A 163 -5.69 19.48 -1.56
C LEU A 163 -4.57 20.51 -1.38
N VAL A 164 -3.35 20.06 -1.09
CA VAL A 164 -2.17 20.94 -1.01
C VAL A 164 -1.70 21.35 -2.39
N ALA A 165 -1.53 20.40 -3.30
CA ALA A 165 -1.02 20.64 -4.65
C ALA A 165 -1.88 21.62 -5.44
N ARG A 166 -3.19 21.59 -5.23
CA ARG A 166 -4.17 22.47 -5.89
C ARG A 166 -4.44 23.78 -5.14
N GLY A 167 -3.74 24.01 -4.02
CA GLY A 167 -3.87 25.24 -3.24
C GLY A 167 -5.21 25.41 -2.53
N VAL A 168 -5.95 24.31 -2.25
CA VAL A 168 -7.21 24.38 -1.50
C VAL A 168 -6.96 24.64 -0.02
N VAL A 169 -5.93 23.99 0.54
CA VAL A 169 -5.50 24.17 1.93
C VAL A 169 -3.98 24.23 2.00
N GLY A 170 -3.43 24.92 3.00
CA GLY A 170 -2.01 24.83 3.32
C GLY A 170 -1.66 23.55 4.10
N PRO A 171 -0.39 23.13 4.11
CA PRO A 171 0.08 21.97 4.88
C PRO A 171 -0.33 21.97 6.36
N GLU A 172 -0.39 23.15 6.99
CA GLU A 172 -0.75 23.34 8.40
C GLU A 172 -2.22 23.03 8.72
N SER A 173 -3.08 23.04 7.70
CA SER A 173 -4.50 22.71 7.81
C SER A 173 -4.75 21.20 7.72
N LEU A 174 -3.72 20.42 7.38
CA LEU A 174 -3.79 18.97 7.30
C LEU A 174 -3.14 18.31 8.51
N LEU A 175 -3.88 17.38 9.11
CA LEU A 175 -3.33 16.43 10.06
C LEU A 175 -2.67 15.27 9.30
N PRO A 176 -1.70 14.55 9.93
CA PRO A 176 -1.07 13.41 9.29
C PRO A 176 -2.08 12.39 8.78
N VAL A 177 -1.88 11.95 7.54
CA VAL A 177 -2.60 10.85 6.91
C VAL A 177 -2.11 9.55 7.51
N VAL A 178 -3.02 8.72 7.99
CA VAL A 178 -2.70 7.38 8.51
C VAL A 178 -3.29 6.36 7.56
N THR A 179 -2.46 5.47 7.03
CA THR A 179 -2.91 4.41 6.14
C THR A 179 -2.70 3.05 6.78
N PHE A 180 -3.59 2.09 6.51
CA PHE A 180 -3.52 0.73 7.05
C PHE A 180 -3.48 -0.27 5.90
N GLY A 181 -2.42 -1.08 5.79
CA GLY A 181 -2.32 -2.10 4.74
C GLY A 181 -2.40 -1.55 3.32
N ALA A 182 -2.05 -0.28 3.11
CA ALA A 182 -2.19 0.37 1.81
C ALA A 182 -1.00 0.05 0.89
N PRO A 183 -1.23 -0.18 -0.42
CA PRO A 183 -0.14 -0.31 -1.38
C PRO A 183 0.60 1.02 -1.54
N SER A 184 1.89 0.95 -1.87
CA SER A 184 2.64 2.15 -2.28
C SER A 184 2.26 2.54 -3.69
N VAL A 185 2.05 3.83 -3.96
CA VAL A 185 1.52 4.30 -5.25
C VAL A 185 2.44 5.26 -6.00
N PHE A 186 3.55 5.69 -5.38
CA PHE A 186 4.50 6.63 -5.98
C PHE A 186 5.84 5.96 -6.27
N CYS A 187 6.45 6.33 -7.40
CA CYS A 187 7.85 6.03 -7.66
C CYS A 187 8.69 7.24 -7.21
N GLY A 188 9.25 7.16 -5.99
CA GLY A 188 10.00 8.27 -5.38
C GLY A 188 9.10 9.29 -4.66
N GLY A 189 8.10 8.83 -3.92
CA GLY A 189 7.10 9.68 -3.25
C GLY A 189 7.67 10.76 -2.32
N GLN A 190 8.87 10.58 -1.77
CA GLN A 190 9.55 11.61 -0.97
C GLN A 190 9.67 12.95 -1.71
N ARG A 191 9.91 12.92 -3.03
CA ARG A 191 9.99 14.13 -3.86
C ARG A 191 8.67 14.88 -3.93
N VAL A 192 7.54 14.18 -3.80
CA VAL A 192 6.20 14.81 -3.73
C VAL A 192 6.05 15.55 -2.41
N LEU A 193 6.49 14.94 -1.30
CA LEU A 193 6.43 15.57 0.01
C LEU A 193 7.27 16.85 0.04
N GLU A 194 8.50 16.78 -0.49
CA GLU A 194 9.42 17.91 -0.61
C GLU A 194 8.86 19.02 -1.53
N ALA A 195 8.31 18.65 -2.70
CA ALA A 195 7.72 19.62 -3.64
C ALA A 195 6.49 20.35 -3.07
N LEU A 196 5.69 19.66 -2.26
CA LEU A 196 4.49 20.23 -1.63
C LEU A 196 4.75 20.89 -0.27
N GLY A 197 5.99 20.85 0.21
CA GLY A 197 6.35 21.41 1.52
C GLY A 197 5.68 20.69 2.71
N VAL A 198 5.26 19.44 2.53
CA VAL A 198 4.70 18.61 3.60
C VAL A 198 5.81 17.77 4.22
N GLY A 199 5.86 17.71 5.56
CA GLY A 199 6.89 16.95 6.27
C GLY A 199 6.76 15.43 6.07
N GLU A 200 7.83 14.68 6.31
CA GLU A 200 7.85 13.21 6.17
C GLU A 200 6.82 12.51 7.09
N ASP A 201 6.66 13.01 8.31
CA ASP A 201 5.67 12.54 9.28
C ASP A 201 4.21 12.88 8.91
N HIS A 202 3.98 13.61 7.80
CA HIS A 202 2.63 13.84 7.26
C HIS A 202 1.99 12.54 6.79
N VAL A 203 2.79 11.58 6.32
CA VAL A 203 2.30 10.27 5.91
C VAL A 203 2.77 9.23 6.93
N ARG A 204 1.83 8.53 7.57
CA ARG A 204 2.08 7.47 8.55
C ARG A 204 1.50 6.16 8.02
N ALA A 205 2.35 5.36 7.38
CA ALA A 205 1.95 4.10 6.77
C ALA A 205 2.05 2.95 7.77
N VAL A 206 0.92 2.41 8.21
CA VAL A 206 0.84 1.27 9.13
C VAL A 206 0.64 -0.01 8.31
N ALA A 207 1.55 -0.95 8.44
CA ALA A 207 1.47 -2.26 7.79
C ALA A 207 1.61 -3.38 8.82
N MET A 208 0.70 -4.34 8.80
CA MET A 208 0.90 -5.60 9.49
C MET A 208 2.11 -6.30 8.89
N HIS A 209 2.95 -6.86 9.75
CA HIS A 209 4.24 -7.44 9.42
C HIS A 209 4.24 -8.42 8.24
N ARG A 210 3.15 -9.14 7.96
CA ARG A 210 3.03 -10.11 6.85
C ARG A 210 1.94 -9.76 5.84
N ASP A 211 1.38 -8.56 5.92
CA ASP A 211 0.38 -8.11 4.96
C ASP A 211 1.01 -8.02 3.56
N ILE A 212 0.35 -8.64 2.59
CA ILE A 212 0.80 -8.68 1.20
C ILE A 212 0.50 -7.40 0.43
N VAL A 213 -0.54 -6.65 0.80
CA VAL A 213 -1.02 -5.52 0.00
C VAL A 213 -0.01 -4.36 -0.03
N PRO A 214 0.61 -3.95 1.08
CA PRO A 214 1.72 -2.98 1.06
C PRO A 214 2.93 -3.45 0.24
N ARG A 215 3.09 -4.76 0.08
CA ARG A 215 4.23 -5.39 -0.61
C ARG A 215 3.98 -5.53 -2.12
N ALA A 216 2.72 -5.57 -2.55
CA ALA A 216 2.31 -5.95 -3.92
C ALA A 216 3.01 -5.15 -5.03
N PHE A 217 3.29 -3.85 -4.82
CA PHE A 217 4.00 -2.99 -5.78
C PHE A 217 5.43 -2.62 -5.37
N SER A 218 5.82 -3.00 -4.16
CA SER A 218 7.05 -2.57 -3.50
C SER A 218 8.06 -3.70 -3.28
N CYS A 219 7.67 -4.94 -3.58
CA CYS A 219 8.57 -6.08 -3.63
C CYS A 219 9.40 -6.08 -4.92
N ARG A 220 10.48 -6.85 -4.89
CA ARG A 220 11.40 -7.03 -6.02
C ARG A 220 10.77 -8.03 -6.98
N TYR A 221 10.39 -7.56 -8.17
CA TYR A 221 9.87 -8.44 -9.21
C TYR A 221 11.01 -9.29 -9.81
N PRO A 222 10.82 -10.63 -9.94
CA PRO A 222 11.74 -11.47 -10.68
C PRO A 222 11.94 -10.99 -12.12
N GLY A 223 13.12 -11.23 -12.70
CA GLY A 223 13.47 -10.74 -14.04
C GLY A 223 12.46 -11.11 -15.14
N HIS A 224 11.95 -12.34 -15.12
CA HIS A 224 10.92 -12.79 -16.07
C HIS A 224 9.61 -12.01 -15.91
N ALA A 225 9.18 -11.71 -14.67
CA ALA A 225 7.99 -10.92 -14.39
C ALA A 225 8.17 -9.48 -14.89
N VAL A 226 9.36 -8.89 -14.70
CA VAL A 226 9.69 -7.56 -15.24
C VAL A 226 9.62 -7.55 -16.77
N ALA A 227 10.13 -8.58 -17.44
CA ALA A 227 10.07 -8.70 -18.89
C ALA A 227 8.63 -8.77 -19.41
N VAL A 228 7.77 -9.57 -18.75
CA VAL A 228 6.34 -9.67 -19.07
C VAL A 228 5.65 -8.32 -18.86
N LEU A 229 5.86 -7.64 -17.73
CA LEU A 229 5.29 -6.33 -17.45
C LEU A 229 5.65 -5.29 -18.53
N LYS A 230 6.91 -5.24 -18.96
CA LYS A 230 7.38 -4.35 -20.03
C LYS A 230 6.86 -4.69 -21.43
N ARG A 231 6.51 -5.97 -21.66
CA ARG A 231 5.89 -6.43 -22.91
C ARG A 231 4.42 -6.05 -22.96
N LEU A 232 3.69 -6.25 -21.86
CA LEU A 232 2.27 -5.94 -21.75
C LEU A 232 2.00 -4.44 -21.73
N ASN A 233 2.92 -3.65 -21.19
CA ASN A 233 2.75 -2.20 -21.06
C ASN A 233 4.03 -1.43 -21.42
N GLY A 234 3.98 -0.73 -22.56
CA GLY A 234 5.10 0.07 -23.06
C GLY A 234 5.55 1.17 -22.10
N ALA A 235 4.64 1.74 -21.29
CA ALA A 235 4.97 2.78 -20.32
C ALA A 235 5.93 2.28 -19.21
N LEU A 236 5.93 0.96 -18.94
CA LEU A 236 6.82 0.36 -17.95
C LEU A 236 8.27 0.23 -18.43
N ARG A 237 8.54 0.36 -19.73
CA ARG A 237 9.90 0.28 -20.28
C ARG A 237 10.79 1.41 -19.79
N THR A 238 10.23 2.60 -19.59
CA THR A 238 10.92 3.79 -19.09
C THR A 238 10.68 4.04 -17.60
N HIS A 239 10.05 3.11 -16.88
CA HIS A 239 9.68 3.31 -15.49
C HIS A 239 10.92 3.30 -14.58
N PRO A 240 11.26 4.42 -13.89
CA PRO A 240 12.53 4.54 -13.16
C PRO A 240 12.71 3.50 -12.04
N CYS A 241 11.70 3.30 -11.19
CA CYS A 241 11.79 2.33 -10.10
C CYS A 241 11.91 0.88 -10.61
N LEU A 242 11.15 0.51 -11.65
CA LEU A 242 11.20 -0.83 -12.23
C LEU A 242 12.56 -1.11 -12.87
N ASN A 243 13.16 -0.10 -13.51
CA ASN A 243 14.47 -0.24 -14.16
C ASN A 243 15.62 -0.29 -13.17
N SER A 244 15.60 0.54 -12.14
CA SER A 244 16.71 0.68 -11.19
C SER A 244 16.64 -0.30 -10.01
N GLN A 245 15.45 -0.61 -9.50
CA GLN A 245 15.25 -1.35 -8.26
C GLN A 245 14.37 -2.60 -8.45
N LYS A 246 13.86 -2.84 -9.66
CA LYS A 246 12.91 -3.90 -9.98
C LYS A 246 11.64 -3.85 -9.11
N VAL A 247 11.18 -2.66 -8.74
CA VAL A 247 9.92 -2.41 -8.02
C VAL A 247 9.04 -1.45 -8.81
N LEU A 248 7.72 -1.50 -8.68
CA LEU A 248 6.85 -0.53 -9.36
C LEU A 248 6.77 0.78 -8.58
N TYR A 249 6.50 0.69 -7.28
CA TYR A 249 6.37 1.86 -6.41
C TYR A 249 7.16 1.65 -5.13
N THR A 250 7.45 2.75 -4.43
CA THR A 250 8.30 2.74 -3.23
C THR A 250 7.53 3.30 -2.05
N PRO A 251 7.71 2.76 -0.83
CA PRO A 251 7.18 3.35 0.39
C PRO A 251 7.58 4.83 0.54
N MET A 252 6.73 5.61 1.21
CA MET A 252 6.97 7.03 1.49
C MET A 252 6.43 7.42 2.86
N GLY A 253 7.02 8.48 3.44
CA GLY A 253 6.71 8.91 4.78
C GLY A 253 7.15 7.92 5.86
N THR A 254 6.62 8.10 7.05
CA THR A 254 6.97 7.30 8.22
C THR A 254 6.27 5.94 8.20
N THR A 255 7.05 4.87 8.16
CA THR A 255 6.54 3.50 8.18
C THR A 255 6.43 2.96 9.60
N TYR A 256 5.28 2.37 9.91
CA TYR A 256 5.00 1.65 11.15
C TYR A 256 4.70 0.18 10.84
N ILE A 257 5.45 -0.72 11.45
CA ILE A 257 5.28 -2.17 11.31
C ILE A 257 4.54 -2.70 12.55
N LEU A 258 3.37 -3.28 12.32
CA LEU A 258 2.53 -3.89 13.35
C LEU A 258 2.77 -5.41 13.38
N GLN A 259 3.38 -5.90 14.45
CA GLN A 259 3.44 -7.33 14.73
C GLN A 259 2.33 -7.67 15.76
N PRO A 260 1.35 -8.50 15.39
CA PRO A 260 0.31 -8.96 16.31
C PRO A 260 0.87 -10.03 17.26
N ASP A 261 0.01 -10.53 18.15
CA ASP A 261 0.34 -11.69 18.99
C ASP A 261 0.61 -12.94 18.12
N GLY A 262 1.52 -13.81 18.58
CA GLY A 262 1.90 -15.02 17.85
C GLY A 262 0.75 -16.02 17.63
N LYS A 263 -0.33 -15.93 18.42
CA LYS A 263 -1.57 -16.69 18.18
C LYS A 263 -2.39 -16.17 17.00
N ALA A 264 -2.25 -14.88 16.70
CA ALA A 264 -2.99 -14.22 15.62
C ALA A 264 -2.25 -14.31 14.28
N SER A 265 -0.92 -14.21 14.26
CA SER A 265 -0.13 -14.41 13.05
C SER A 265 1.31 -14.85 13.38
N PRO A 266 1.94 -15.71 12.56
CA PRO A 266 3.30 -16.18 12.81
C PRO A 266 4.33 -15.04 12.78
N HIS A 267 5.31 -15.08 13.67
CA HIS A 267 6.35 -14.05 13.80
C HIS A 267 7.11 -13.75 12.49
N HIS A 268 7.52 -12.50 12.33
CA HIS A 268 8.37 -12.08 11.22
C HIS A 268 9.85 -12.37 11.51
N PRO A 269 10.65 -12.89 10.55
CA PRO A 269 12.06 -13.20 10.77
C PRO A 269 12.92 -11.99 11.21
N PHE A 270 12.60 -10.79 10.71
CA PHE A 270 13.34 -9.57 11.05
C PHE A 270 12.86 -8.84 12.32
N LEU A 271 11.72 -9.21 12.89
CA LEU A 271 11.16 -8.47 14.03
C LEU A 271 11.57 -9.12 15.37
N PRO A 272 11.67 -8.33 16.45
CA PRO A 272 11.77 -8.86 17.80
C PRO A 272 10.57 -9.75 18.14
N GLU A 273 10.73 -10.64 19.11
CA GLU A 273 9.60 -11.45 19.59
C GLU A 273 8.56 -10.59 20.32
N GLY A 274 7.31 -11.06 20.30
CA GLY A 274 6.17 -10.43 20.97
C GLY A 274 5.42 -9.40 20.12
N ALA A 275 4.19 -9.11 20.56
CA ALA A 275 3.33 -8.12 19.90
C ALA A 275 3.85 -6.70 20.14
N ALA A 276 3.97 -5.91 19.07
CA ALA A 276 4.43 -4.53 19.16
C ALA A 276 4.10 -3.74 17.88
N LEU A 277 4.06 -2.42 18.03
CA LEU A 277 4.06 -1.46 16.94
C LEU A 277 5.44 -0.81 16.87
N PHE A 278 6.14 -0.99 15.76
CA PHE A 278 7.48 -0.45 15.54
C PHE A 278 7.42 0.71 14.54
N ARG A 279 7.96 1.88 14.91
CA ARG A 279 8.29 2.95 13.98
C ARG A 279 9.65 2.61 13.35
N VAL A 280 9.71 2.59 12.02
CA VAL A 280 10.95 2.42 11.28
C VAL A 280 11.58 3.80 11.10
N ALA A 281 12.80 3.98 11.60
CA ALA A 281 13.55 5.22 11.46
C ALA A 281 15.04 4.97 11.64
N ASN A 282 15.89 5.79 11.04
CA ASN A 282 17.31 5.72 11.34
C ASN A 282 17.57 6.37 12.72
N PRO A 283 18.20 5.67 13.69
CA PRO A 283 18.53 6.27 14.99
C PRO A 283 19.40 7.53 14.89
N GLU A 284 20.22 7.63 13.84
CA GLU A 284 21.15 8.73 13.59
C GLU A 284 20.47 9.99 13.02
N GLU A 285 19.21 9.90 12.56
CA GLU A 285 18.41 11.06 12.09
C GLU A 285 18.00 12.02 13.21
N ARG A 286 18.27 11.69 14.48
CA ARG A 286 18.12 12.64 15.60
C ARG A 286 19.14 13.78 15.56
N ALA A 287 20.12 13.73 14.65
CA ALA A 287 21.28 14.62 14.68
C ALA A 287 21.65 15.28 13.34
N GLU A 288 20.80 15.23 12.28
CA GLU A 288 20.79 16.04 11.02
C GLU A 288 20.23 15.17 9.86
N PRO A 289 19.39 15.69 8.95
CA PRO A 289 18.83 14.94 7.82
C PRO A 289 19.88 14.77 6.70
N SER A 290 20.82 13.84 6.88
CA SER A 290 21.74 13.45 5.82
C SER A 290 21.07 12.45 4.85
N GLY A 291 21.32 12.61 3.55
CA GLY A 291 20.75 11.73 2.52
C GLY A 291 21.13 10.24 2.65
N SER A 292 22.19 9.92 3.40
CA SER A 292 22.61 8.54 3.69
C SER A 292 21.64 7.81 4.61
N GLY A 293 21.02 8.49 5.59
CA GLY A 293 20.11 7.87 6.55
C GLY A 293 18.87 7.27 5.88
N ARG A 294 18.28 8.04 4.96
CA ARG A 294 17.09 7.62 4.19
C ARG A 294 17.38 6.44 3.26
N ALA A 295 18.56 6.41 2.63
CA ALA A 295 18.94 5.32 1.73
C ALA A 295 19.06 3.98 2.49
N VAL A 296 19.58 4.01 3.72
CA VAL A 296 19.66 2.84 4.61
C VAL A 296 18.26 2.34 4.97
N VAL A 297 17.36 3.24 5.37
CA VAL A 297 15.95 2.87 5.68
C VAL A 297 15.25 2.29 4.46
N ALA A 298 15.42 2.88 3.28
CA ALA A 298 14.82 2.39 2.05
C ALA A 298 15.33 0.98 1.66
N SER A 299 16.64 0.72 1.81
CA SER A 299 17.24 -0.61 1.59
C SER A 299 16.67 -1.63 2.60
N ALA A 300 16.59 -1.27 3.88
CA ALA A 300 16.02 -2.13 4.92
C ALA A 300 14.55 -2.48 4.67
N LEU A 301 13.74 -1.47 4.33
CA LEU A 301 12.33 -1.69 3.98
C LEU A 301 12.19 -2.58 2.76
N ARG A 302 13.05 -2.43 1.74
CA ARG A 302 13.04 -3.33 0.58
C ARG A 302 13.31 -4.78 1.01
N ALA A 303 14.32 -5.03 1.83
CA ALA A 303 14.60 -6.38 2.33
C ALA A 303 13.41 -6.93 3.15
N PHE A 304 12.81 -6.10 4.02
CA PHE A 304 11.64 -6.46 4.81
C PHE A 304 10.44 -6.85 3.95
N LEU A 305 10.11 -6.06 2.93
CA LEU A 305 8.96 -6.30 2.05
C LEU A 305 9.13 -7.55 1.17
N ASN A 306 10.37 -8.03 1.00
CA ASN A 306 10.72 -9.25 0.27
C ASN A 306 10.91 -10.49 1.17
N SER A 307 10.72 -10.37 2.49
CA SER A 307 10.90 -11.48 3.43
C SER A 307 9.66 -11.64 4.31
N PRO A 308 8.90 -12.76 4.27
CA PRO A 308 8.86 -13.69 3.14
C PRO A 308 8.46 -12.96 1.85
N HIS A 309 8.78 -13.54 0.70
CA HIS A 309 8.51 -12.88 -0.57
C HIS A 309 6.99 -12.96 -0.88
N PRO A 310 6.34 -11.88 -1.35
CA PRO A 310 4.90 -11.90 -1.66
C PRO A 310 4.48 -13.01 -2.61
N LEU A 311 5.31 -13.31 -3.61
CA LEU A 311 5.04 -14.40 -4.55
C LEU A 311 5.04 -15.79 -3.89
N GLU A 312 5.82 -16.01 -2.82
CA GLU A 312 5.77 -17.26 -2.06
C GLU A 312 4.39 -17.40 -1.40
N THR A 313 3.87 -16.31 -0.82
CA THR A 313 2.54 -16.28 -0.21
C THR A 313 1.43 -16.48 -1.24
N LEU A 314 1.53 -15.86 -2.43
CA LEU A 314 0.55 -16.03 -3.50
C LEU A 314 0.60 -17.41 -4.16
N SER A 315 1.75 -18.07 -4.15
CA SER A 315 1.89 -19.43 -4.69
C SER A 315 1.33 -20.51 -3.77
N ASP A 316 1.15 -20.19 -2.48
CA ASP A 316 0.60 -21.10 -1.49
C ASP A 316 -0.94 -21.05 -1.50
N LEU A 317 -1.57 -22.12 -1.97
CA LEU A 317 -3.04 -22.23 -2.00
C LEU A 317 -3.68 -22.09 -0.61
N SER A 318 -2.96 -22.45 0.46
CA SER A 318 -3.45 -22.30 1.85
C SER A 318 -3.45 -20.84 2.33
N ALA A 319 -2.81 -19.93 1.60
CA ALA A 319 -2.83 -18.51 1.90
C ALA A 319 -4.20 -17.87 1.58
N TYR A 320 -5.05 -18.54 0.81
CA TYR A 320 -6.39 -18.11 0.40
C TYR A 320 -7.49 -18.69 1.31
N GLY A 321 -8.70 -18.11 1.21
CA GLY A 321 -9.85 -18.51 2.02
C GLY A 321 -9.94 -17.77 3.36
N SER A 322 -10.98 -18.08 4.15
CA SER A 322 -11.28 -17.34 5.39
C SER A 322 -10.22 -17.49 6.47
N GLU A 323 -9.52 -18.62 6.48
CA GLU A 323 -8.42 -18.90 7.43
C GLU A 323 -7.03 -18.63 6.81
N GLY A 324 -7.00 -18.16 5.57
CA GLY A 324 -5.80 -17.95 4.79
C GLY A 324 -4.97 -16.77 5.29
N ALA A 325 -3.66 -16.85 5.09
CA ALA A 325 -2.71 -15.81 5.49
C ALA A 325 -3.03 -14.42 4.91
N ILE A 326 -3.54 -14.35 3.68
CA ILE A 326 -3.86 -13.09 3.00
C ILE A 326 -4.96 -12.35 3.77
N LEU A 327 -6.09 -13.01 4.04
CA LEU A 327 -7.19 -12.37 4.78
C LEU A 327 -6.77 -12.09 6.23
N ARG A 328 -6.10 -13.04 6.88
CA ARG A 328 -5.62 -12.90 8.26
C ARG A 328 -4.75 -11.66 8.45
N ASP A 329 -3.77 -11.43 7.58
CA ASP A 329 -2.80 -10.35 7.73
C ASP A 329 -3.24 -9.03 7.07
N HIS A 330 -4.26 -9.05 6.21
CA HIS A 330 -4.76 -7.85 5.53
C HIS A 330 -6.12 -7.34 6.05
N GLU A 331 -6.95 -8.14 6.73
CA GLU A 331 -8.29 -7.68 7.13
C GLU A 331 -8.25 -6.46 8.07
N SER A 332 -9.06 -5.44 7.78
CA SER A 332 -9.10 -4.19 8.55
C SER A 332 -9.44 -4.41 10.04
N GLY A 333 -10.29 -5.39 10.34
CA GLY A 333 -10.61 -5.82 11.69
C GLY A 333 -9.39 -6.37 12.45
N ASN A 334 -8.46 -7.03 11.77
CA ASN A 334 -7.24 -7.56 12.38
C ASN A 334 -6.23 -6.48 12.73
N TYR A 335 -6.09 -5.46 11.86
CA TYR A 335 -5.34 -4.24 12.20
C TYR A 335 -5.88 -3.59 13.48
N PHE A 336 -7.20 -3.39 13.57
CA PHE A 336 -7.83 -2.83 14.75
C PHE A 336 -7.59 -3.69 15.99
N ARG A 337 -7.86 -5.00 15.93
CA ARG A 337 -7.68 -5.92 17.08
C ARG A 337 -6.24 -5.91 17.59
N ALA A 338 -5.27 -5.97 16.68
CA ALA A 338 -3.85 -5.98 17.03
C ALA A 338 -3.42 -4.65 17.68
N LEU A 339 -3.78 -3.50 17.08
CA LEU A 339 -3.49 -2.18 17.66
C LEU A 339 -4.18 -2.00 19.02
N TYR A 340 -5.46 -2.35 19.11
CA TYR A 340 -6.23 -2.21 20.34
C TYR A 340 -5.66 -3.06 21.48
N ALA A 341 -5.20 -4.28 21.19
CA ALA A 341 -4.53 -5.13 22.18
C ALA A 341 -3.28 -4.46 22.78
N LEU A 342 -2.50 -3.74 21.97
CA LEU A 342 -1.31 -3.00 22.45
C LEU A 342 -1.66 -1.82 23.37
N THR A 343 -2.88 -1.30 23.29
CA THR A 343 -3.31 -0.14 24.10
C THR A 343 -3.82 -0.49 25.50
N LYS A 344 -4.06 -1.78 25.75
CA LYS A 344 -4.56 -2.32 27.03
C LYS A 344 -3.47 -2.65 28.04
N VAL A 345 -2.20 -2.53 27.64
CA VAL A 345 -1.02 -2.85 28.45
C VAL A 345 -0.69 -1.72 29.40
#